data_AF-A0A3A5ZM53-F1
#
_entry.id   AF-A0A3A5ZM53-F1
#
_cell.length_a   1.000
_cell.length_b   1.000
_cell.length_c   1.000
_cell.angle_alpha   90.00
_cell.angle_beta   90.00
_cell.angle_gamma   90.00
#
_symmetry.space_group_name_H-M   'P 1'
#
loop_
_entity.id
_entity.type
_entity.pdbx_description
1 polymer ?
#
loop_
_entity_poly.entity_id
_entity_poly.type
_entity_poly.pdbx_seq_one_letter_code
_entity_poly.pdbx_strand_id
1 'polypeptide(L)'
;MKLNLLNDMARTCRLLSLLLLLAVGLAGCKTSRHSSSLSGESVCLSSKVQLTVPHKDATLTVNGTMKLKKEECMQISFLMPILRTEVARMEVTPDEILLVDRMGKRYVRATRKELKDVLPKKADFAHLEKLLYAASKPNGKKVLTGKELGIPSLEKGKIELSNFSDKPFALTPTQLSQKYKEVELEELLEMLMDL
;
A
#
# COMPACT_ATOMS: atom_id res chain seq x y z
N MET A 1 0.67 -34.12 1.27
CA MET A 1 0.11 -33.09 0.36
C MET A 1 -0.37 -31.80 1.04
N LYS A 2 -0.29 -31.64 2.39
CA LYS A 2 -0.67 -30.40 3.11
C LYS A 2 0.50 -29.45 3.43
N LEU A 3 1.75 -29.93 3.32
CA LEU A 3 2.95 -29.16 3.67
C LEU A 3 3.42 -28.21 2.53
N ASN A 4 3.12 -28.54 1.27
CA ASN A 4 3.56 -27.74 0.11
C ASN A 4 2.75 -26.44 -0.06
N LEU A 5 1.51 -26.39 0.44
CA LEU A 5 0.70 -25.16 0.46
C LEU A 5 1.24 -24.14 1.48
N LEU A 6 1.80 -24.62 2.60
CA LEU A 6 2.43 -23.78 3.62
C LEU A 6 3.81 -23.26 3.17
N ASN A 7 4.56 -24.04 2.38
CA ASN A 7 5.83 -23.61 1.79
C ASN A 7 5.67 -22.71 0.55
N ASP A 8 4.63 -22.90 -0.27
CA ASP A 8 4.25 -21.87 -1.25
C ASP A 8 3.72 -20.61 -0.55
N MET A 9 3.19 -20.77 0.68
CA MET A 9 2.85 -19.66 1.56
C MET A 9 4.07 -18.93 2.18
N ALA A 10 5.25 -19.57 2.20
CA ALA A 10 6.50 -18.95 2.65
C ALA A 10 7.12 -18.04 1.57
N ARG A 11 6.72 -18.22 0.30
CA ARG A 11 6.96 -17.26 -0.79
C ARG A 11 5.90 -16.17 -0.89
N THR A 12 5.01 -16.08 0.10
CA THR A 12 3.87 -15.13 0.17
C THR A 12 4.24 -13.80 0.81
N CYS A 13 5.52 -13.60 1.11
CA CYS A 13 6.11 -12.28 1.29
C CYS A 13 6.21 -11.48 -0.03
N ARG A 14 5.67 -11.98 -1.15
CA ARG A 14 5.47 -11.21 -2.38
C ARG A 14 4.39 -10.13 -2.26
N LEU A 15 3.43 -10.32 -1.36
CA LEU A 15 2.42 -9.30 -1.07
C LEU A 15 3.02 -8.08 -0.36
N LEU A 16 4.06 -8.30 0.45
CA LEU A 16 4.75 -7.25 1.19
C LEU A 16 5.60 -6.38 0.28
N SER A 17 6.39 -7.00 -0.58
CA SER A 17 7.12 -6.29 -1.61
C SER A 17 6.18 -5.40 -2.42
N LEU A 18 5.07 -5.95 -2.89
CA LEU A 18 4.06 -5.15 -3.59
C LEU A 18 3.42 -4.02 -2.76
N LEU A 19 3.24 -4.21 -1.46
CA LEU A 19 2.74 -3.18 -0.57
C LEU A 19 3.73 -2.05 -0.31
N LEU A 20 5.03 -2.35 -0.20
CA LEU A 20 6.03 -1.30 -0.10
C LEU A 20 6.30 -0.61 -1.44
N LEU A 21 6.12 -1.31 -2.57
CA LEU A 21 6.07 -0.68 -3.90
C LEU A 21 4.91 0.31 -4.01
N LEU A 22 3.74 -0.01 -3.48
CA LEU A 22 2.62 0.95 -3.41
C LEU A 22 2.95 2.23 -2.61
N ALA A 23 3.87 2.15 -1.65
CA ALA A 23 4.43 3.29 -0.94
C ALA A 23 5.48 4.08 -1.77
N VAL A 24 6.26 3.39 -2.61
CA VAL A 24 7.20 3.94 -3.63
C VAL A 24 6.45 4.69 -4.73
N GLY A 25 5.16 4.49 -4.82
CA GLY A 25 4.45 4.62 -6.06
C GLY A 25 3.70 5.90 -6.35
N LEU A 26 4.29 7.08 -6.17
CA LEU A 26 3.58 8.30 -6.56
C LEU A 26 4.47 9.14 -7.47
N ALA A 27 4.25 8.98 -8.77
CA ALA A 27 4.86 9.80 -9.79
C ALA A 27 3.82 10.23 -10.82
N GLY A 28 3.41 11.49 -10.73
CA GLY A 28 2.80 12.23 -11.83
C GLY A 28 3.80 13.16 -12.51
N CYS A 29 3.96 13.04 -13.83
CA CYS A 29 4.73 13.94 -14.69
C CYS A 29 4.06 15.33 -14.83
N LYS A 30 4.90 16.32 -15.17
CA LYS A 30 4.66 17.77 -15.25
C LYS A 30 3.30 18.18 -15.84
N THR A 31 2.51 18.93 -15.07
CA THR A 31 1.96 20.24 -15.47
C THR A 31 1.89 21.19 -14.25
N SER A 32 1.72 22.46 -14.55
CA SER A 32 2.01 23.67 -13.76
C SER A 32 1.40 23.77 -12.35
N ARG A 33 2.03 24.67 -11.57
CA ARG A 33 1.70 25.10 -10.20
C ARG A 33 0.21 25.37 -10.00
N HIS A 34 -0.38 24.70 -9.02
CA HIS A 34 -1.32 25.33 -8.08
C HIS A 34 -1.39 24.48 -6.81
N SER A 35 -0.84 25.00 -5.71
CA SER A 35 -1.16 24.56 -4.36
C SER A 35 -2.58 25.03 -4.05
N SER A 36 -3.58 24.33 -4.58
CA SER A 36 -4.94 24.47 -4.11
C SER A 36 -5.03 23.75 -2.77
N SER A 37 -5.17 24.51 -1.68
CA SER A 37 -5.73 24.00 -0.43
C SER A 37 -6.95 23.14 -0.78
N LEU A 38 -6.96 21.87 -0.38
CA LEU A 38 -8.10 20.96 -0.55
C LEU A 38 -9.24 21.38 0.39
N SER A 39 -9.76 22.60 0.20
CA SER A 39 -10.85 23.18 0.99
C SER A 39 -12.16 22.52 0.53
N GLY A 40 -12.74 21.68 1.38
CA GLY A 40 -14.01 20.99 1.13
C GLY A 40 -13.92 19.47 1.03
N GLU A 41 -12.73 18.87 1.18
CA GLU A 41 -12.60 17.41 1.29
C GLU A 41 -12.90 16.93 2.72
N SER A 42 -13.55 15.76 2.82
CA SER A 42 -13.86 15.13 4.10
C SER A 42 -12.59 14.79 4.86
N VAL A 43 -12.61 14.88 6.19
CA VAL A 43 -11.47 14.52 7.06
C VAL A 43 -11.13 13.04 6.97
N CYS A 44 -12.12 12.20 6.68
CA CYS A 44 -11.99 10.75 6.56
C CYS A 44 -12.36 10.30 5.15
N LEU A 45 -11.63 9.32 4.64
CA LEU A 45 -11.96 8.60 3.41
C LEU A 45 -11.66 7.11 3.61
N SER A 46 -12.54 6.23 3.17
CA SER A 46 -12.33 4.79 3.21
C SER A 46 -12.77 4.15 1.90
N SER A 47 -12.21 2.99 1.58
CA SER A 47 -12.62 2.19 0.43
C SER A 47 -12.39 0.69 0.67
N LYS A 48 -13.07 -0.14 -0.11
CA LYS A 48 -12.59 -1.48 -0.41
C LYS A 48 -11.43 -1.39 -1.39
N VAL A 49 -10.51 -2.34 -1.29
CA VAL A 49 -9.34 -2.44 -2.15
C VAL A 49 -9.28 -3.86 -2.69
N GLN A 50 -8.98 -4.00 -3.97
CA GLN A 50 -8.52 -5.25 -4.56
C GLN A 50 -7.13 -5.01 -5.14
N LEU A 51 -6.17 -5.82 -4.72
CA LEU A 51 -4.82 -5.81 -5.24
C LEU A 51 -4.65 -7.06 -6.10
N THR A 52 -4.31 -6.85 -7.37
CA THR A 52 -3.92 -7.91 -8.30
C THR A 52 -2.43 -7.79 -8.56
N VAL A 53 -1.72 -8.90 -8.39
CA VAL A 53 -0.26 -8.95 -8.50
C VAL A 53 0.14 -10.07 -9.46
N PRO A 54 1.12 -9.85 -10.35
CA PRO A 54 1.70 -10.94 -11.12
C PRO A 54 2.48 -11.87 -10.19
N HIS A 55 2.42 -13.17 -10.47
CA HIS A 55 3.15 -14.21 -9.75
C HIS A 55 3.46 -15.36 -10.70
N LYS A 56 4.71 -15.47 -11.15
CA LYS A 56 5.12 -16.38 -12.23
C LYS A 56 4.22 -16.18 -13.46
N ASP A 57 3.66 -17.27 -13.99
CA ASP A 57 2.74 -17.25 -15.15
C ASP A 57 1.27 -16.98 -14.78
N ALA A 58 0.98 -16.55 -13.54
CA ALA A 58 -0.37 -16.31 -13.06
C ALA A 58 -0.52 -14.94 -12.38
N THR A 59 -1.77 -14.58 -12.02
CA THR A 59 -2.07 -13.40 -11.19
C THR A 59 -2.68 -13.82 -9.87
N LEU A 60 -2.17 -13.29 -8.76
CA LEU A 60 -2.76 -13.43 -7.45
C LEU A 60 -3.61 -12.19 -7.15
N THR A 61 -4.84 -12.40 -6.68
CA THR A 61 -5.74 -11.31 -6.27
C THR A 61 -6.06 -11.44 -4.79
N VAL A 62 -5.90 -10.34 -4.06
CA VAL A 62 -6.21 -10.23 -2.64
C VAL A 62 -7.11 -9.03 -2.39
N ASN A 63 -8.08 -9.19 -1.50
CA ASN A 63 -9.01 -8.13 -1.14
C ASN A 63 -8.59 -7.48 0.18
N GLY A 64 -8.98 -6.23 0.37
CA GLY A 64 -8.59 -5.44 1.52
C GLY A 64 -9.44 -4.21 1.72
N THR A 65 -9.00 -3.37 2.64
CA THR A 65 -9.60 -2.08 2.96
C THR A 65 -8.53 -1.00 2.99
N MET A 66 -8.91 0.20 2.57
CA MET A 66 -8.12 1.42 2.72
C MET A 66 -8.88 2.36 3.64
N LYS A 67 -8.15 3.01 4.53
CA LYS A 67 -8.61 4.12 5.37
C LYS A 67 -7.59 5.23 5.29
N LEU A 68 -8.06 6.44 5.05
CA LEU A 68 -7.27 7.66 5.01
C LEU A 68 -7.88 8.67 5.97
N LYS A 69 -7.06 9.16 6.89
CA LYS A 69 -7.34 10.36 7.67
C LYS A 69 -6.46 11.49 7.14
N LYS A 70 -7.11 12.56 6.71
CA LYS A 70 -6.49 13.66 5.99
C LYS A 70 -5.31 14.24 6.78
N GLU A 71 -4.19 14.47 6.11
CA GLU A 71 -2.93 15.03 6.65
C GLU A 71 -2.30 14.20 7.78
N GLU A 72 -2.87 13.05 8.14
CA GLU A 72 -2.44 12.26 9.29
C GLU A 72 -1.90 10.88 8.88
N CYS A 73 -2.73 10.00 8.34
CA CYS A 73 -2.35 8.61 8.08
C CYS A 73 -3.26 7.93 7.06
N MET A 74 -2.63 7.16 6.18
CA MET A 74 -3.29 6.19 5.32
C MET A 74 -2.93 4.78 5.81
N GLN A 75 -3.92 3.93 6.00
CA GLN A 75 -3.79 2.53 6.37
C GLN A 75 -4.46 1.65 5.31
N ILE A 76 -3.72 0.69 4.75
CA ILE A 76 -4.26 -0.36 3.89
C ILE A 76 -4.03 -1.72 4.53
N SER A 77 -5.07 -2.55 4.58
CA SER A 77 -5.02 -3.91 5.13
C SER A 77 -5.53 -4.91 4.11
N PHE A 78 -4.76 -5.97 3.85
CA PHE A 78 -5.13 -7.06 2.95
C PHE A 78 -5.46 -8.32 3.72
N LEU A 79 -6.51 -9.00 3.29
CA LEU A 79 -7.06 -10.19 3.93
C LEU A 79 -6.86 -11.42 3.03
N MET A 80 -6.66 -12.58 3.66
CA MET A 80 -6.75 -13.85 2.95
C MET A 80 -8.15 -14.07 2.36
N PRO A 81 -8.29 -14.62 1.15
CA PRO A 81 -9.59 -14.86 0.52
C PRO A 81 -10.55 -15.73 1.36
N ILE A 82 -10.02 -16.79 1.99
CA ILE A 82 -10.84 -17.79 2.69
C ILE A 82 -10.99 -17.44 4.17
N LEU A 83 -9.88 -17.37 4.92
CA LEU A 83 -9.92 -17.17 6.37
C LEU A 83 -10.18 -15.72 6.78
N ARG A 84 -10.14 -14.77 5.84
CA ARG A 84 -10.28 -13.32 6.07
C ARG A 84 -9.34 -12.76 7.14
N THR A 85 -8.24 -13.46 7.43
CA THR A 85 -7.19 -12.99 8.32
C THR A 85 -6.32 -11.98 7.59
N GLU A 86 -5.88 -10.94 8.29
CA GLU A 86 -4.93 -9.98 7.74
C GLU A 86 -3.61 -10.67 7.40
N VAL A 87 -3.16 -10.51 6.15
CA VAL A 87 -1.89 -11.06 5.65
C VAL A 87 -0.82 -9.99 5.56
N ALA A 88 -1.23 -8.75 5.29
CA ALA A 88 -0.31 -7.64 5.20
C ALA A 88 -1.03 -6.33 5.50
N ARG A 89 -0.28 -5.39 6.06
CA ARG A 89 -0.76 -4.05 6.37
C ARG A 89 0.32 -3.04 6.05
N MET A 90 -0.08 -1.94 5.42
CA MET A 90 0.75 -0.76 5.22
C MET A 90 0.11 0.42 5.95
N GLU A 91 0.94 1.21 6.64
CA GLU A 91 0.61 2.54 7.14
C GLU A 91 1.59 3.53 6.52
N VAL A 92 1.05 4.64 6.04
CA VAL A 92 1.82 5.74 5.45
C VAL A 92 1.38 7.01 6.14
N THR A 93 2.31 7.70 6.78
CA THR A 93 2.12 9.03 7.35
C THR A 93 2.92 10.05 6.53
N PRO A 94 2.83 11.35 6.82
CA PRO A 94 3.74 12.33 6.24
C PRO A 94 5.22 11.97 6.46
N ASP A 95 5.57 11.39 7.60
CA ASP A 95 6.97 11.26 8.06
C ASP A 95 7.55 9.85 7.89
N GLU A 96 6.72 8.82 7.91
CA GLU A 96 7.16 7.42 7.91
C GLU A 96 6.21 6.49 7.18
N ILE A 97 6.73 5.31 6.87
CA ILE A 97 6.01 4.19 6.32
C ILE A 97 6.27 2.98 7.21
N LEU A 98 5.19 2.33 7.64
CA LEU A 98 5.23 1.03 8.30
C LEU A 98 4.64 -0.01 7.36
N LEU A 99 5.38 -1.08 7.12
CA LEU A 99 4.84 -2.26 6.45
C LEU A 99 4.97 -3.49 7.32
N VAL A 100 3.90 -4.26 7.39
CA VAL A 100 3.79 -5.43 8.26
C VAL A 100 3.45 -6.68 7.46
N ASP A 101 4.32 -7.69 7.57
CA ASP A 101 4.08 -9.07 7.16
C ASP A 101 3.49 -9.87 8.30
N ARG A 102 2.18 -10.11 8.22
CA ARG A 102 1.50 -10.93 9.20
C ARG A 102 1.85 -12.42 9.05
N MET A 103 2.27 -12.85 7.87
CA MET A 103 2.63 -14.24 7.58
C MET A 103 4.07 -14.54 7.99
N GLY A 104 5.02 -13.73 7.52
CA GLY A 104 6.43 -13.81 7.87
C GLY A 104 6.77 -13.27 9.26
N LYS A 105 5.79 -12.75 10.01
CA LYS A 105 5.96 -12.15 11.34
C LYS A 105 7.12 -11.16 11.37
N ARG A 106 7.10 -10.25 10.41
CA ARG A 106 8.13 -9.21 10.26
C ARG A 106 7.52 -7.89 9.88
N TYR A 107 8.28 -6.82 10.07
CA TYR A 107 7.88 -5.49 9.64
C TYR A 107 9.11 -4.65 9.33
N VAL A 108 8.91 -3.59 8.56
CA VAL A 108 9.90 -2.54 8.37
C VAL A 108 9.24 -1.20 8.67
N ARG A 109 9.98 -0.33 9.34
CA ARG A 109 9.64 1.07 9.51
C ARG A 109 10.71 1.88 8.80
N ALA A 110 10.27 2.73 7.87
CA ALA A 110 11.18 3.57 7.10
C ALA A 110 10.69 5.01 7.13
N THR A 111 11.56 5.91 7.52
CA THR A 111 11.34 7.35 7.48
C THR A 111 11.37 7.85 6.04
N ARG A 112 10.77 9.01 5.79
CA ARG A 112 10.91 9.68 4.49
C ARG A 112 12.34 9.93 4.08
N LYS A 113 13.27 10.08 5.04
CA LYS A 113 14.69 10.32 4.75
C LYS A 113 15.36 9.07 4.17
N GLU A 114 15.14 7.91 4.78
CA GLU A 114 15.67 6.61 4.31
C GLU A 114 15.07 6.23 2.95
N LEU A 115 13.83 6.66 2.73
CA LEU A 115 13.09 6.43 1.50
C LEU A 115 13.48 7.37 0.35
N LYS A 116 14.34 8.39 0.53
CA LYS A 116 14.65 9.38 -0.53
C LYS A 116 15.36 8.80 -1.75
N ASP A 117 16.23 7.82 -1.51
CA ASP A 117 17.04 7.19 -2.57
C ASP A 117 16.35 5.96 -3.17
N VAL A 118 15.26 5.52 -2.53
CA VAL A 118 14.45 4.35 -2.93
C VAL A 118 13.17 4.79 -3.64
N LEU A 119 12.51 5.85 -3.15
CA LEU A 119 11.27 6.36 -3.71
C LEU A 119 11.52 7.52 -4.67
N PRO A 120 10.73 7.65 -5.75
CA PRO A 120 10.68 8.85 -6.55
C PRO A 120 10.46 10.09 -5.68
N LYS A 121 11.09 11.21 -6.02
CA LYS A 121 10.97 12.50 -5.29
C LYS A 121 9.53 13.02 -5.11
N LYS A 122 8.55 12.44 -5.80
CA LYS A 122 7.12 12.80 -5.76
C LYS A 122 6.27 11.80 -4.96
N ALA A 123 6.90 10.77 -4.39
CA ALA A 123 6.30 9.78 -3.50
C ALA A 123 6.04 10.34 -2.10
N ASP A 124 5.34 11.47 -2.03
CA ASP A 124 4.95 12.12 -0.77
C ASP A 124 3.49 11.84 -0.40
N PHE A 125 3.19 12.03 0.88
CA PHE A 125 1.86 11.75 1.42
C PHE A 125 0.79 12.64 0.78
N ALA A 126 1.07 13.92 0.55
CA ALA A 126 0.10 14.85 -0.04
C ALA A 126 -0.33 14.41 -1.46
N HIS A 127 0.59 13.86 -2.24
CA HIS A 127 0.28 13.30 -3.55
C HIS A 127 -0.61 12.06 -3.45
N LEU A 128 -0.32 11.16 -2.50
CA LEU A 128 -1.14 9.98 -2.23
C LEU A 128 -2.57 10.38 -1.90
N GLU A 129 -2.72 11.33 -0.98
CA GLU A 129 -4.03 11.83 -0.56
C GLU A 129 -4.81 12.38 -1.75
N LYS A 130 -4.19 13.28 -2.51
CA LYS A 130 -4.81 13.87 -3.70
C LYS A 130 -5.27 12.80 -4.69
N LEU A 131 -4.46 11.75 -4.88
CA LEU A 131 -4.78 10.64 -5.76
C LEU A 131 -6.01 9.86 -5.22
N LEU A 132 -6.04 9.53 -3.93
CA LEU A 132 -7.14 8.80 -3.30
C LEU A 132 -8.46 9.59 -3.31
N TYR A 133 -8.40 10.90 -3.03
CA TYR A 133 -9.58 11.76 -3.14
C TYR A 133 -10.04 11.95 -4.58
N ALA A 134 -9.13 12.03 -5.56
CA ALA A 134 -9.51 12.05 -6.96
C ALA A 134 -10.19 10.75 -7.40
N ALA A 135 -9.71 9.60 -6.92
CA ALA A 135 -10.30 8.29 -7.18
C ALA A 135 -11.71 8.12 -6.57
N SER A 136 -12.02 8.82 -5.48
CA SER A 136 -13.32 8.73 -4.80
C SER A 136 -14.45 9.51 -5.47
N LYS A 137 -14.14 10.42 -6.39
CA LYS A 137 -15.15 11.21 -7.12
C LYS A 137 -15.96 10.32 -8.09
N PRO A 138 -17.17 10.71 -8.52
CA PRO A 138 -18.03 9.88 -9.39
C PRO A 138 -17.34 9.37 -10.67
N ASN A 139 -16.53 10.22 -11.31
CA ASN A 139 -15.74 9.91 -12.51
C ASN A 139 -14.26 9.68 -12.20
N GLY A 140 -13.93 9.44 -10.94
CA GLY A 140 -12.58 9.18 -10.48
C GLY A 140 -12.02 7.89 -11.06
N LYS A 141 -10.71 7.89 -11.33
CA LYS A 141 -10.01 6.68 -11.77
C LYS A 141 -9.83 5.73 -10.59
N LYS A 142 -10.59 4.63 -10.61
CA LYS A 142 -10.65 3.64 -9.53
C LYS A 142 -9.58 2.56 -9.62
N VAL A 143 -9.05 2.33 -10.81
CA VAL A 143 -7.98 1.36 -11.06
C VAL A 143 -6.67 2.10 -11.20
N LEU A 144 -5.72 1.82 -10.33
CA LEU A 144 -4.38 2.38 -10.31
C LEU A 144 -3.42 1.27 -10.72
N THR A 145 -2.71 1.46 -11.83
CA THR A 145 -1.73 0.48 -12.31
C THR A 145 -0.38 0.68 -11.62
N GLY A 146 0.47 -0.35 -11.59
CA GLY A 146 1.83 -0.24 -11.06
C GLY A 146 2.61 0.92 -11.68
N LYS A 147 2.45 1.17 -12.99
CA LYS A 147 3.05 2.32 -13.69
C LYS A 147 2.58 3.67 -13.16
N GLU A 148 1.29 3.82 -12.90
CA GLU A 148 0.69 5.06 -12.38
C GLU A 148 1.01 5.25 -10.91
N LEU A 149 1.14 4.12 -10.23
CA LEU A 149 1.73 4.02 -8.94
C LEU A 149 3.26 4.04 -9.06
N GLY A 150 3.90 4.71 -10.02
CA GLY A 150 5.37 4.89 -10.07
C GLY A 150 6.27 3.64 -9.97
N ILE A 151 5.75 2.44 -10.23
CA ILE A 151 6.45 1.15 -10.12
C ILE A 151 6.47 0.45 -11.50
N PRO A 152 7.48 0.73 -12.34
CA PRO A 152 7.60 0.12 -13.66
C PRO A 152 7.71 -1.40 -13.61
N SER A 153 8.28 -1.98 -12.55
CA SER A 153 8.39 -3.45 -12.39
C SER A 153 7.05 -4.16 -12.20
N LEU A 154 5.96 -3.42 -11.99
CA LEU A 154 4.61 -3.93 -11.76
C LEU A 154 3.64 -3.56 -12.89
N GLU A 155 4.07 -3.64 -14.15
CA GLU A 155 3.19 -3.30 -15.29
C GLU A 155 1.86 -4.08 -15.29
N LYS A 156 1.86 -5.31 -14.74
CA LYS A 156 0.67 -6.17 -14.59
C LYS A 156 -0.01 -6.03 -13.21
N GLY A 157 0.61 -5.31 -12.27
CA GLY A 157 0.07 -5.04 -10.95
C GLY A 157 -0.98 -3.93 -11.00
N LYS A 158 -2.07 -4.09 -10.26
CA LYS A 158 -3.09 -3.04 -10.12
C LYS A 158 -3.73 -3.05 -8.75
N ILE A 159 -4.09 -1.86 -8.29
CA ILE A 159 -5.06 -1.62 -7.22
C ILE A 159 -6.37 -1.19 -7.85
N GLU A 160 -7.46 -1.78 -7.39
CA GLU A 160 -8.81 -1.32 -7.67
C GLU A 160 -9.51 -0.87 -6.38
N LEU A 161 -9.99 0.37 -6.38
CA LEU A 161 -10.68 1.01 -5.26
C LEU A 161 -12.19 1.05 -5.52
N SER A 162 -12.97 0.68 -4.53
CA SER A 162 -14.43 0.66 -4.65
C SER A 162 -15.12 0.97 -3.31
N ASN A 163 -16.43 1.18 -3.34
CA ASN A 163 -17.26 1.40 -2.15
C ASN A 163 -16.71 2.51 -1.24
N PHE A 164 -16.41 3.67 -1.82
CA PHE A 164 -15.89 4.80 -1.06
C PHE A 164 -16.90 5.29 -0.02
N SER A 165 -16.38 5.75 1.13
CA SER A 165 -17.17 6.42 2.16
C SER A 165 -16.33 7.46 2.89
N ASP A 166 -16.96 8.58 3.23
CA ASP A 166 -16.43 9.72 3.99
C ASP A 166 -16.85 9.71 5.46
N LYS A 167 -17.53 8.64 5.91
CA LYS A 167 -17.99 8.53 7.28
C LYS A 167 -16.81 8.60 8.26
N PRO A 168 -16.94 9.30 9.39
CA PRO A 168 -15.90 9.35 10.39
C PRO A 168 -15.53 7.95 10.91
N PHE A 169 -14.24 7.73 11.13
CA PHE A 169 -13.72 6.54 11.80
C PHE A 169 -12.51 6.88 12.65
N ALA A 170 -12.25 6.04 13.66
CA ALA A 170 -10.97 6.05 14.34
C ALA A 170 -9.95 5.23 13.53
N LEU A 171 -8.75 5.77 13.37
CA LEU A 171 -7.60 5.06 12.81
C LEU A 171 -6.65 4.79 13.98
N THR A 172 -6.56 3.53 14.38
CA THR A 172 -5.64 3.11 15.44
C THR A 172 -4.29 2.78 14.83
N PRO A 173 -3.19 3.35 15.34
CA PRO A 173 -1.84 2.96 14.94
C PRO A 173 -1.63 1.46 15.10
N THR A 174 -0.85 0.86 14.20
CA THR A 174 -0.58 -0.57 14.31
C THR A 174 0.33 -0.88 15.48
N GLN A 175 -0.17 -1.71 16.39
CA GLN A 175 0.63 -2.30 17.46
C GLN A 175 1.14 -3.68 17.03
N LEU A 176 2.44 -3.90 17.21
CA LEU A 176 3.12 -5.16 16.91
C LEU A 176 3.61 -5.78 18.21
N SER A 177 3.30 -7.05 18.43
CA SER A 177 3.87 -7.82 19.55
C SER A 177 5.35 -8.11 19.30
N GLN A 178 6.08 -8.47 20.35
CA GLN A 178 7.48 -8.92 20.28
C GLN A 178 7.73 -10.13 19.36
N LYS A 179 6.68 -10.85 18.94
CA LYS A 179 6.78 -11.94 17.95
C LYS A 179 7.14 -11.45 16.54
N TYR A 180 7.03 -10.14 16.27
CA TYR A 180 7.38 -9.57 14.98
C TYR A 180 8.83 -9.13 14.97
N LYS A 181 9.58 -9.55 13.95
CA LYS A 181 10.96 -9.11 13.72
C LYS A 181 10.97 -7.83 12.89
N GLU A 182 11.64 -6.77 13.38
CA GLU A 182 11.98 -5.63 12.54
C GLU A 182 13.07 -6.05 11.54
N VAL A 183 12.87 -5.74 10.26
CA VAL A 183 13.85 -5.96 9.20
C VAL A 183 14.28 -4.64 8.61
N GLU A 184 15.52 -4.60 8.14
CA GLU A 184 16.08 -3.42 7.49
C GLU A 184 15.38 -3.16 6.14
N LEU A 185 15.44 -1.90 5.70
CA LEU A 185 14.86 -1.48 4.42
C LEU A 185 15.50 -2.25 3.26
N GLU A 186 16.81 -2.50 3.31
CA GLU A 186 17.56 -3.23 2.30
C GLU A 186 17.10 -4.70 2.21
N GLU A 187 16.89 -5.37 3.34
CA GLU A 187 16.37 -6.76 3.37
C GLU A 187 15.00 -6.81 2.68
N LEU A 188 14.19 -5.77 2.85
CA LEU A 188 12.94 -5.64 2.12
C LEU A 188 13.14 -5.38 0.62
N LEU A 189 14.07 -4.51 0.22
CA LEU A 189 14.40 -4.26 -1.19
C LEU A 189 14.93 -5.50 -1.90
N GLU A 190 15.69 -6.35 -1.22
CA GLU A 190 16.12 -7.64 -1.77
C GLU A 190 14.92 -8.57 -1.98
N MET A 191 14.01 -8.67 -1.00
CA MET A 191 12.77 -9.44 -1.13
C MET A 191 11.82 -8.90 -2.23
N LEU A 192 11.96 -7.62 -2.57
CA LEU A 192 11.27 -6.93 -3.67
C LEU A 192 11.84 -7.28 -5.04
N MET A 193 13.14 -7.54 -5.11
CA MET A 193 13.87 -7.81 -6.34
C MET A 193 13.92 -9.30 -6.69
N ASP A 194 13.76 -10.19 -5.70
CA ASP A 194 13.63 -11.65 -5.86
C ASP A 194 12.24 -12.11 -6.39
N LEU A 195 11.49 -11.20 -7.02
CA LEU A 195 10.12 -11.38 -7.50
C LEU A 195 10.03 -12.04 -8.88
#